data_AF-A0A139IE92-F1
#
_entry.id   AF-A0A139IE92-F1
#
_cell.length_a   1.000
_cell.length_b   1.000
_cell.length_c   1.000
_cell.angle_alpha   90.00
_cell.angle_beta   90.00
_cell.angle_gamma   90.00
#
_symmetry.space_group_name_H-M   'P 1'
#
loop_
_entity.id
_entity.type
_entity.pdbx_description
1 polymer ?
#
loop_
_entity_poly.entity_id
_entity_poly.type
_entity_poly.pdbx_seq_one_letter_code
_entity_poly.pdbx_strand_id
1 'polypeptide(L)'
;MADRVVENEIEVVGASSISRLKEIYEGLSRPPKSLAGRHPWPLIRRLQVHLDNDFLNLGVTVADTPGLDDTNQTVVDATENYVHRAGTVLGVAPISRCAQSSDIRDHLRLANSAGKMRSTQLVLTKIDIQGGGINDANFPAASRDAVSKTEENIRHLNYRRDALIEEDARIYALSDIDAKQKEELRSIDQELESILSNIQKETNMLYQHQVLSRNANIQEDMRGKLREITRSKNAPDLKMHFACSTDYEKLQHGTPLGGIPPKLDLSGTGLPGLIELLYGISAEAMTDTLSNIVQHKLPRLFENVISITSKTSFERHHEVRNAIKASLGNQCKAVHGLLKGQLNGSFPDHIRQRIDEHQNNTWPNAVKPIVKKWETLPGGTFQAYCRRHGHSKPGRN
;
A
#
# COMPACT_ATOMS: atom_id res chain seq x y z
N MET A 1 -29.93 32.76 -4.53
CA MET A 1 -29.08 33.63 -3.69
C MET A 1 -29.37 33.41 -2.19
N ALA A 2 -29.50 32.16 -1.73
CA ALA A 2 -29.84 31.82 -0.35
C ALA A 2 -28.98 30.68 0.24
N ASP A 3 -27.79 30.43 -0.31
CA ASP A 3 -27.01 29.21 0.00
C ASP A 3 -25.69 29.48 0.71
N ARG A 4 -25.47 30.67 1.28
CA ARG A 4 -24.23 31.00 2.01
C ARG A 4 -24.56 31.43 3.42
N VAL A 5 -24.17 30.61 4.40
CA VAL A 5 -24.25 30.93 5.82
C VAL A 5 -22.83 30.92 6.36
N VAL A 6 -22.42 32.03 7.00
CA VAL A 6 -21.13 32.13 7.70
C VAL A 6 -21.42 32.20 9.18
N GLU A 7 -20.98 31.20 9.93
CA GLU A 7 -21.14 31.14 11.39
C GLU A 7 -19.82 30.65 11.99
N ASN A 8 -19.26 31.37 12.97
CA ASN A 8 -18.01 31.01 13.65
C ASN A 8 -16.83 30.69 12.72
N GLU A 9 -16.60 31.53 11.70
CA GLU A 9 -15.54 31.34 10.68
C GLU A 9 -15.74 30.10 9.78
N ILE A 10 -16.90 29.46 9.86
CA ILE A 10 -17.30 28.34 9.00
C ILE A 10 -18.29 28.87 7.97
N GLU A 11 -17.92 28.75 6.69
CA GLU A 11 -18.82 29.01 5.58
C GLU A 11 -19.43 27.70 5.09
N VAL A 12 -20.76 27.62 5.08
CA VAL A 12 -21.51 26.50 4.53
C VAL A 12 -22.12 26.91 3.21
N VAL A 13 -21.87 26.12 2.15
CA VAL A 13 -22.39 26.36 0.81
C VAL A 13 -23.10 25.11 0.28
N GLY A 14 -24.36 25.26 -0.11
CA GLY A 14 -25.11 24.22 -0.81
C GLY A 14 -24.72 24.14 -2.29
N ALA A 15 -24.54 22.93 -2.81
CA ALA A 15 -24.32 22.67 -4.24
C ALA A 15 -25.32 21.62 -4.74
N SER A 16 -26.28 22.05 -5.56
CA SER A 16 -27.31 21.17 -6.14
C SER A 16 -26.89 20.47 -7.43
N SER A 17 -25.70 20.76 -7.96
CA SER A 17 -25.16 20.13 -9.17
C SER A 17 -23.63 20.02 -9.13
N ILE A 18 -23.07 19.07 -9.90
CA ILE A 18 -21.63 18.90 -10.06
C ILE A 18 -20.98 20.17 -10.62
N SER A 19 -21.64 20.84 -11.57
CA SER A 19 -21.14 22.09 -12.15
C SER A 19 -21.02 23.20 -11.11
N ARG A 20 -22.03 23.32 -10.22
CA ARG A 20 -21.98 24.29 -9.11
C ARG A 20 -20.90 23.94 -8.10
N LEU A 21 -20.73 22.66 -7.79
CA LEU A 21 -19.65 22.20 -6.91
C LEU A 21 -18.27 22.54 -7.49
N LYS A 22 -18.07 22.30 -8.81
CA LYS A 22 -16.82 22.66 -9.51
C LYS A 22 -16.54 24.16 -9.43
N GLU A 23 -17.55 24.99 -9.70
CA GLU A 23 -17.41 26.45 -9.61
C GLU A 23 -16.99 26.91 -8.20
N ILE A 24 -17.61 26.36 -7.15
CA ILE A 24 -17.23 26.64 -5.77
C ILE A 24 -15.79 26.19 -5.51
N TYR A 25 -15.43 24.98 -5.95
CA TYR A 25 -14.10 24.41 -5.73
C TYR A 25 -13.01 25.21 -6.46
N GLU A 26 -13.26 25.64 -7.69
CA GLU A 26 -12.36 26.49 -8.48
C GLU A 26 -12.13 27.86 -7.81
N GLY A 27 -13.16 28.45 -7.21
CA GLY A 27 -13.04 29.70 -6.46
C GLY A 27 -12.30 29.60 -5.12
N LEU A 28 -12.09 28.38 -4.61
CA LEU A 28 -11.40 28.12 -3.33
C LEU A 28 -10.01 27.49 -3.52
N SER A 29 -9.78 26.82 -4.65
CA SER A 29 -8.54 26.13 -4.98
C SER A 29 -7.38 27.07 -5.27
N ARG A 30 -6.14 26.61 -5.08
CA ARG A 30 -4.95 27.40 -5.43
C ARG A 30 -5.00 27.80 -6.92
N PRO A 31 -4.97 29.10 -7.27
CA PRO A 31 -5.03 29.51 -8.66
C PRO A 31 -3.75 29.14 -9.41
N PRO A 32 -3.81 28.96 -10.74
CA PRO A 32 -2.63 28.80 -11.56
C PRO A 32 -1.65 29.96 -11.36
N LYS A 33 -0.34 29.71 -11.45
CA LYS A 33 0.70 30.75 -11.29
C LYS A 33 0.52 31.96 -12.22
N SER A 34 -0.21 31.80 -13.33
CA SER A 34 -0.52 32.84 -14.30
C SER A 34 -1.62 33.81 -13.87
N LEU A 35 -2.47 33.45 -12.89
CA LEU A 35 -3.50 34.33 -12.35
C LEU A 35 -2.94 35.12 -11.16
N ALA A 36 -2.52 36.35 -11.44
CA ALA A 36 -2.13 37.31 -10.41
C ALA A 36 -3.39 37.91 -9.76
N GLY A 37 -3.59 37.66 -8.47
CA GLY A 37 -4.73 38.19 -7.72
C GLY A 37 -4.74 37.74 -6.26
N ARG A 38 -5.51 38.44 -5.42
CA ARG A 38 -5.79 38.00 -4.05
C ARG A 38 -6.75 36.82 -4.12
N HIS A 39 -6.35 35.68 -3.56
CA HIS A 39 -7.14 34.46 -3.57
C HIS A 39 -7.30 33.92 -2.14
N PRO A 40 -8.48 33.40 -1.75
CA PRO A 40 -8.72 32.97 -0.37
C PRO A 40 -7.94 31.70 0.05
N TRP A 41 -7.45 30.91 -0.91
CA TRP A 41 -6.80 29.61 -0.64
C TRP A 41 -5.76 29.59 0.51
N PRO A 42 -4.89 30.61 0.73
CA PRO A 42 -3.91 30.58 1.82
C PRO A 42 -4.55 30.70 3.21
N LEU A 43 -5.79 31.20 3.29
CA LEU A 43 -6.55 31.37 4.53
C LEU A 43 -7.43 30.16 4.83
N ILE A 44 -7.63 29.26 3.86
CA ILE A 44 -8.49 28.08 4.02
C ILE A 44 -7.69 27.00 4.73
N ARG A 45 -8.09 26.67 5.95
CA ARG A 45 -7.48 25.58 6.74
C ARG A 45 -7.98 24.20 6.33
N ARG A 46 -9.28 24.07 6.04
CA ARG A 46 -9.93 22.79 5.73
C ARG A 46 -11.17 23.03 4.88
N LEU A 47 -11.33 22.22 3.85
CA LEU A 47 -12.55 22.12 3.06
C LEU A 47 -13.20 20.76 3.33
N GLN A 48 -14.47 20.76 3.71
CA GLN A 48 -15.23 19.55 4.01
C GLN A 48 -16.42 19.45 3.05
N VAL A 49 -16.43 18.40 2.24
CA VAL A 49 -17.52 18.12 1.30
C VAL A 49 -18.39 17.03 1.89
N HIS A 50 -19.70 17.30 1.97
CA HIS A 50 -20.70 16.32 2.33
C HIS A 50 -21.44 15.90 1.05
N LEU A 51 -21.39 14.61 0.74
CA LEU A 51 -22.06 14.02 -0.41
C LEU A 51 -22.88 12.84 0.08
N ASP A 52 -24.15 12.80 -0.30
CA ASP A 52 -25.00 11.63 -0.09
C ASP A 52 -24.68 10.58 -1.15
N ASN A 53 -23.91 9.57 -0.76
CA ASN A 53 -23.62 8.42 -1.62
C ASN A 53 -23.43 7.15 -0.77
N ASP A 54 -23.63 5.99 -1.40
CA ASP A 54 -23.59 4.70 -0.73
C ASP A 54 -22.27 4.47 0.00
N PHE A 55 -21.14 4.86 -0.59
CA PHE A 55 -19.82 4.64 -0.02
C PHE A 55 -19.57 5.43 1.28
N LEU A 56 -19.93 6.71 1.31
CA LEU A 56 -19.76 7.58 2.48
C LEU A 56 -20.80 7.28 3.55
N ASN A 57 -22.00 6.84 3.15
CA ASN A 57 -23.07 6.42 4.06
C ASN A 57 -22.70 5.17 4.88
N LEU A 58 -21.67 4.43 4.49
CA LEU A 58 -21.07 3.36 5.31
C LEU A 58 -20.26 3.89 6.51
N GLY A 59 -20.23 5.20 6.74
CA GLY A 59 -19.47 5.82 7.82
C GLY A 59 -18.00 6.06 7.48
N VAL A 60 -17.65 6.02 6.19
CA VAL A 60 -16.30 6.28 5.70
C VAL A 60 -16.11 7.77 5.48
N THR A 61 -14.95 8.30 5.89
CA THR A 61 -14.51 9.65 5.54
C THR A 61 -13.26 9.55 4.66
N VAL A 62 -13.31 10.17 3.48
CA VAL A 62 -12.15 10.31 2.59
C VAL A 62 -11.55 11.69 2.80
N ALA A 63 -10.23 11.75 2.95
CA ALA A 63 -9.51 13.01 2.97
C ALA A 63 -8.42 12.99 1.90
N ASP A 64 -8.45 14.01 1.04
CA ASP A 64 -7.34 14.34 0.17
C ASP A 64 -6.35 15.18 0.97
N THR A 65 -5.10 14.74 1.01
CA THR A 65 -4.04 15.41 1.76
C THR A 65 -3.04 16.05 0.80
N PRO A 66 -2.56 17.26 1.10
CA PRO A 66 -1.44 17.87 0.38
C PRO A 66 -0.23 16.95 0.31
N GLY A 67 0.54 17.06 -0.78
CA GLY A 67 1.78 16.29 -0.95
C GLY A 67 2.85 16.67 0.08
N LEU A 68 3.73 15.71 0.39
CA LEU A 68 4.82 15.89 1.35
C LEU A 68 5.93 16.84 0.86
N ASP A 69 5.95 17.17 -0.43
CA ASP A 69 6.95 18.05 -1.04
C ASP A 69 6.55 19.55 -0.97
N ASP A 70 5.53 19.91 -0.18
CA ASP A 70 5.13 21.31 -0.03
C ASP A 70 6.17 22.09 0.79
N THR A 71 6.54 23.28 0.30
CA THR A 71 7.44 24.21 1.01
C THR A 71 6.85 24.76 2.31
N ASN A 72 5.53 24.69 2.49
CA ASN A 72 4.86 25.17 3.69
C ASN A 72 4.82 24.09 4.77
N GLN A 73 5.64 24.25 5.81
CA GLN A 73 5.72 23.31 6.93
C GLN A 73 4.37 23.07 7.62
N THR A 74 3.49 24.08 7.68
CA THR A 74 2.15 23.93 8.30
C THR A 74 1.30 22.90 7.54
N VAL A 75 1.48 22.85 6.21
CA VAL A 75 0.76 21.94 5.33
C VAL A 75 1.31 20.52 5.50
N VAL A 76 2.64 20.37 5.57
CA VAL A 76 3.32 19.09 5.83
C VAL A 76 2.91 18.53 7.20
N ASP A 77 3.01 19.34 8.26
CA ASP A 77 2.62 18.94 9.63
C ASP A 77 1.15 18.53 9.70
N ALA A 78 0.27 19.22 8.96
CA ALA A 78 -1.15 18.86 8.90
C ALA A 78 -1.35 17.47 8.24
N THR A 79 -0.64 17.19 7.15
CA THR A 79 -0.65 15.87 6.49
C THR A 79 -0.10 14.78 7.40
N GLU A 80 1.04 14.99 8.06
CA GLU A 80 1.62 14.01 9.00
C GLU A 80 0.65 13.70 10.15
N ASN A 81 0.11 14.74 10.79
CA ASN A 81 -0.88 14.59 11.86
C ASN A 81 -2.16 13.88 11.40
N TYR A 82 -2.52 13.99 10.12
CA TYR A 82 -3.66 13.27 9.56
C TYR A 82 -3.33 11.79 9.36
N VAL A 83 -2.16 11.47 8.79
CA VAL A 83 -1.69 10.08 8.59
C VAL A 83 -1.63 9.30 9.91
N HIS A 84 -1.17 9.93 11.00
CA HIS A 84 -1.18 9.29 12.34
C HIS A 84 -2.57 8.87 12.81
N ARG A 85 -3.62 9.61 12.45
CA ARG A 85 -5.00 9.37 12.87
C ARG A 85 -5.81 8.54 11.87
N ALA A 86 -5.38 8.48 10.62
CA ALA A 86 -6.07 7.76 9.56
C ALA A 86 -6.21 6.26 9.87
N GLY A 87 -7.36 5.68 9.51
CA GLY A 87 -7.58 4.23 9.58
C GLY A 87 -6.75 3.50 8.52
N THR A 88 -6.93 3.90 7.26
CA THR A 88 -6.20 3.39 6.09
C THR A 88 -5.55 4.55 5.34
N VAL A 89 -4.34 4.34 4.84
CA VAL A 89 -3.58 5.35 4.08
C VAL A 89 -3.37 4.82 2.66
N LEU A 90 -3.78 5.60 1.66
CA LEU A 90 -3.57 5.26 0.24
C LEU A 90 -2.51 6.19 -0.34
N GLY A 91 -1.36 5.64 -0.72
CA GLY A 91 -0.34 6.35 -1.49
C GLY A 91 -0.70 6.28 -2.97
N VAL A 92 -1.16 7.39 -3.55
CA VAL A 92 -1.56 7.42 -4.97
C VAL A 92 -0.46 8.04 -5.82
N ALA A 93 0.01 7.32 -6.84
CA ALA A 93 1.03 7.83 -7.76
C ALA A 93 0.83 7.27 -9.17
N PRO A 94 1.20 7.99 -10.24
CA PRO A 94 1.23 7.41 -11.57
C PRO A 94 2.33 6.33 -11.66
N ILE A 95 2.07 5.25 -12.39
CA ILE A 95 2.98 4.10 -12.50
C ILE A 95 4.39 4.49 -12.96
N SER A 96 4.51 5.51 -13.82
CA SER A 96 5.78 6.04 -14.32
C SER A 96 6.67 6.64 -13.24
N ARG A 97 6.11 7.05 -12.10
CA ARG A 97 6.87 7.60 -10.96
C ARG A 97 7.28 6.52 -9.95
N CYS A 98 6.79 5.30 -10.08
CA CYS A 98 6.96 4.25 -9.08
C CYS A 98 8.43 3.87 -8.82
N ALA A 99 9.23 3.76 -9.88
CA ALA A 99 10.61 3.30 -9.76
C ALA A 99 11.60 4.38 -9.29
N GLN A 100 11.29 5.66 -9.53
CA GLN A 100 12.25 6.78 -9.42
C GLN A 100 11.88 7.82 -8.35
N SER A 101 10.65 7.85 -7.83
CA SER A 101 10.27 8.94 -6.92
C SER A 101 10.87 8.78 -5.51
N SER A 102 11.51 9.83 -5.05
CA SER A 102 11.70 10.12 -3.62
C SER A 102 10.36 10.07 -2.88
N ASP A 103 9.32 10.59 -3.52
CA ASP A 103 8.03 10.89 -2.90
C ASP A 103 7.37 9.62 -2.35
N ILE A 104 7.39 8.50 -3.09
CA ILE A 104 6.82 7.24 -2.60
C ILE A 104 7.63 6.73 -1.39
N ARG A 105 8.96 6.87 -1.41
CA ARG A 105 9.79 6.47 -0.28
C ARG A 105 9.50 7.31 0.95
N ASP A 106 9.26 8.60 0.79
CA ASP A 106 8.96 9.50 1.90
C ASP A 106 7.56 9.25 2.47
N HIS A 107 6.56 8.96 1.63
CA HIS A 107 5.25 8.49 2.10
C HIS A 107 5.34 7.17 2.86
N LEU A 108 6.13 6.20 2.37
CA LEU A 108 6.33 4.92 3.05
C LEU A 108 7.07 5.09 4.37
N ARG A 109 8.05 6.00 4.45
CA ARG A 109 8.73 6.35 5.70
C ARG A 109 7.77 6.97 6.71
N LEU A 110 6.93 7.90 6.29
CA LEU A 110 5.91 8.52 7.12
C LEU A 110 4.89 7.49 7.62
N ALA A 111 4.41 6.60 6.75
CA ALA A 111 3.53 5.51 7.14
C ALA A 111 4.18 4.59 8.18
N ASN A 112 5.47 4.28 8.01
CA ASN A 112 6.21 3.46 8.95
C ASN A 112 6.43 4.16 10.30
N SER A 113 6.82 5.43 10.32
CA SER A 113 6.98 6.20 11.57
C SER A 113 5.64 6.40 12.29
N ALA A 114 4.54 6.48 11.55
CA ALA A 114 3.19 6.56 12.10
C ALA A 114 2.62 5.21 12.60
N GLY A 115 3.36 4.10 12.43
CA GLY A 115 2.88 2.76 12.78
C GLY A 115 1.73 2.27 11.89
N LYS A 116 1.55 2.89 10.71
CA LYS A 116 0.46 2.62 9.75
C LYS A 116 0.87 1.69 8.61
N MET A 117 2.08 1.14 8.63
CA MET A 117 2.60 0.31 7.54
C MET A 117 1.69 -0.86 7.12
N ARG A 118 0.94 -1.47 8.06
CA ARG A 118 -0.02 -2.55 7.77
C ARG A 118 -1.32 -2.07 7.12
N SER A 119 -1.69 -0.81 7.36
CA SER A 119 -2.87 -0.14 6.85
C SER A 119 -2.53 0.83 5.70
N THR A 120 -1.31 0.77 5.17
CA THR A 120 -0.88 1.56 4.02
C THR A 120 -0.89 0.72 2.77
N GLN A 121 -1.49 1.26 1.71
CA GLN A 121 -1.58 0.60 0.41
C GLN A 121 -1.19 1.59 -0.68
N LEU A 122 -0.55 1.12 -1.74
CA LEU A 122 -0.15 1.95 -2.87
C LEU A 122 -1.13 1.77 -4.03
N VAL A 123 -1.57 2.87 -4.64
CA VAL A 123 -2.44 2.88 -5.82
C VAL A 123 -1.67 3.51 -6.97
N LEU A 124 -1.28 2.68 -7.94
CA LEU A 124 -0.55 3.07 -9.12
C LEU A 124 -1.51 3.36 -10.27
N THR A 125 -1.67 4.64 -10.60
CA THR A 125 -2.57 5.12 -11.65
C THR A 125 -1.88 5.19 -13.02
N LYS A 126 -2.66 5.44 -14.08
CA LYS A 126 -2.16 5.65 -15.44
C LYS A 126 -1.40 4.44 -16.00
N ILE A 127 -1.89 3.24 -15.70
CA ILE A 127 -1.31 2.00 -16.21
C ILE A 127 -1.47 1.84 -17.72
N ASP A 128 -2.36 2.61 -18.33
CA ASP A 128 -2.55 2.69 -19.77
C ASP A 128 -1.42 3.46 -20.50
N ILE A 129 -0.70 4.34 -19.80
CA ILE A 129 0.35 5.15 -20.41
C ILE A 129 1.65 4.34 -20.43
N GLN A 130 2.08 3.93 -21.63
CA GLN A 130 3.39 3.31 -21.85
C GLN A 130 4.52 4.35 -21.64
N GLY A 131 4.99 4.47 -20.41
CA GLY A 131 6.25 5.11 -20.09
C GLY A 131 7.37 4.07 -20.03
N GLY A 132 7.98 3.76 -21.16
CA GLY A 132 9.13 2.85 -21.24
C GLY A 132 8.82 1.59 -22.06
N GLY A 133 9.74 1.27 -22.99
CA GLY A 133 9.65 0.08 -23.83
C GLY A 133 9.44 -1.17 -22.98
N ILE A 134 8.45 -1.97 -23.39
CA ILE A 134 8.18 -3.26 -22.77
C ILE A 134 9.32 -4.19 -23.17
N ASN A 135 10.28 -4.39 -22.28
CA ASN A 135 11.28 -5.44 -22.46
C ASN A 135 10.67 -6.76 -21.99
N ASP A 136 10.06 -7.51 -22.91
CA ASP A 136 9.42 -8.82 -22.67
C ASP A 136 10.36 -9.83 -22.00
N ALA A 137 11.67 -9.62 -22.12
CA ALA A 137 12.70 -10.46 -21.52
C ALA A 137 12.60 -10.59 -19.99
N ASN A 138 12.01 -9.61 -19.30
CA ASN A 138 11.84 -9.62 -17.84
C ASN A 138 10.47 -10.14 -17.40
N PHE A 139 9.61 -10.61 -18.31
CA PHE A 139 8.30 -11.11 -17.92
C PHE A 139 8.37 -12.50 -17.28
N PRO A 140 7.47 -12.80 -16.32
CA PRO A 140 7.27 -14.16 -15.82
C PRO A 140 7.05 -15.14 -16.97
N ALA A 141 7.47 -16.40 -16.83
CA ALA A 141 7.38 -17.39 -17.91
C ALA A 141 5.94 -17.54 -18.45
N ALA A 142 4.95 -17.66 -17.55
CA ALA A 142 3.53 -17.77 -17.93
C ALA A 142 3.02 -16.53 -18.70
N SER A 143 3.51 -15.34 -18.35
CA SER A 143 3.20 -14.10 -19.07
C SER A 143 3.81 -14.08 -20.47
N ARG A 144 5.05 -14.59 -20.62
CA ARG A 144 5.73 -14.68 -21.93
C ARG A 144 5.00 -15.66 -22.86
N ASP A 145 4.55 -16.79 -22.34
CA ASP A 145 3.81 -17.78 -23.13
C ASP A 145 2.48 -17.20 -23.63
N ALA A 146 1.76 -16.48 -22.77
CA ALA A 146 0.51 -15.80 -23.15
C ALA A 146 0.76 -14.72 -24.24
N VAL A 147 1.76 -13.86 -24.04
CA VAL A 147 2.14 -12.82 -25.02
C VAL A 147 2.52 -13.46 -26.36
N SER A 148 3.41 -14.46 -26.36
CA SER A 148 3.87 -15.14 -27.57
C SER A 148 2.72 -15.80 -28.33
N LYS A 149 1.78 -16.43 -27.61
CA LYS A 149 0.60 -17.06 -28.21
C LYS A 149 -0.32 -16.04 -28.87
N THR A 150 -0.60 -14.92 -28.19
CA THR A 150 -1.43 -13.85 -28.76
C THR A 150 -0.75 -13.21 -29.97
N GLU A 151 0.56 -12.99 -29.94
CA GLU A 151 1.30 -12.51 -31.11
C GLU A 151 1.23 -13.48 -32.29
N GLU A 152 1.32 -14.78 -32.05
CA GLU A 152 1.17 -15.81 -33.08
C GLU A 152 -0.24 -15.79 -33.70
N ASN A 153 -1.28 -15.65 -32.88
CA ASN A 153 -2.65 -15.47 -33.37
C ASN A 153 -2.78 -14.24 -34.27
N ILE A 154 -2.21 -13.09 -33.85
CA ILE A 154 -2.21 -11.86 -34.65
C ILE A 154 -1.46 -12.08 -35.97
N ARG A 155 -0.33 -12.79 -35.97
CA ARG A 155 0.41 -13.14 -37.19
C ARG A 155 -0.45 -13.99 -38.13
N HIS A 156 -1.13 -15.02 -37.62
CA HIS A 156 -2.02 -15.86 -38.40
C HIS A 156 -3.20 -15.08 -39.01
N LEU A 157 -3.83 -14.20 -38.23
CA LEU A 157 -4.92 -13.36 -38.72
C LEU A 157 -4.47 -12.37 -39.79
N ASN A 158 -3.29 -11.75 -39.63
CA ASN A 158 -2.73 -10.87 -40.65
C ASN A 158 -2.41 -11.63 -41.93
N TYR A 159 -1.85 -12.84 -41.85
CA TYR A 159 -1.61 -13.67 -43.03
C TYR A 159 -2.90 -13.99 -43.79
N ARG A 160 -3.98 -14.37 -43.07
CA ARG A 160 -5.29 -14.61 -43.70
C ARG A 160 -5.88 -13.34 -44.31
N ARG A 161 -5.77 -12.19 -43.63
CA ARG A 161 -6.19 -10.89 -44.16
C ARG A 161 -5.49 -10.58 -45.48
N ASP A 162 -4.17 -10.71 -45.51
CA ASP A 162 -3.37 -10.38 -46.69
C ASP A 162 -3.69 -11.33 -47.86
N ALA A 163 -3.95 -12.61 -47.59
CA ALA A 163 -4.42 -13.57 -48.59
C ALA A 163 -5.80 -13.21 -49.16
N LEU A 164 -6.75 -12.76 -48.32
CA LEU A 164 -8.08 -12.33 -48.77
C LEU A 164 -8.02 -11.03 -49.59
N ILE A 165 -7.16 -10.08 -49.22
CA ILE A 165 -6.93 -8.87 -50.00
C ILE A 165 -6.38 -9.21 -51.40
N GLU A 166 -5.49 -10.20 -51.48
CA GLU A 166 -4.98 -10.67 -52.77
C GLU A 166 -6.07 -11.37 -53.60
N GLU A 167 -6.94 -12.15 -52.97
CA GLU A 167 -8.07 -12.81 -53.62
C GLU A 167 -9.11 -11.80 -54.14
N ASP A 168 -9.46 -10.80 -53.32
CA ASP A 168 -10.31 -9.67 -53.69
C ASP A 168 -9.77 -8.92 -54.92
N ALA A 169 -8.48 -8.57 -54.89
CA ALA A 169 -7.80 -7.89 -55.99
C ALA A 169 -7.79 -8.71 -57.29
N ARG A 170 -7.67 -10.04 -57.19
CA ARG A 170 -7.73 -10.93 -58.36
C ARG A 170 -9.11 -10.95 -59.00
N ILE A 171 -10.18 -10.95 -58.21
CA ILE A 171 -11.56 -10.93 -58.74
C ILE A 171 -11.87 -9.57 -59.37
N TYR A 172 -11.45 -8.46 -58.75
CA TYR A 172 -11.62 -7.12 -59.31
C TYR A 172 -10.82 -6.88 -60.61
N ALA A 173 -9.74 -7.63 -60.84
CA ALA A 173 -8.96 -7.54 -62.08
C ALA A 173 -9.66 -8.17 -63.30
N LEU A 174 -10.74 -8.92 -63.09
CA LEU A 174 -11.52 -9.52 -64.18
C LEU A 174 -12.37 -8.46 -64.89
N SER A 175 -12.36 -8.49 -66.23
CA SER A 175 -13.03 -7.47 -67.06
C SER A 175 -14.56 -7.56 -67.03
N ASP A 176 -15.12 -8.75 -66.77
CA ASP A 176 -16.55 -9.01 -66.64
C ASP A 176 -16.80 -9.84 -65.37
N ILE A 177 -17.38 -9.21 -64.34
CA ILE A 177 -17.70 -9.85 -63.07
C ILE A 177 -19.11 -10.47 -63.14
N ASP A 178 -19.18 -11.79 -63.04
CA ASP A 178 -20.43 -12.54 -63.04
C ASP A 178 -21.16 -12.52 -61.67
N ALA A 179 -22.36 -13.10 -61.62
CA ALA A 179 -23.16 -13.15 -60.39
C ALA A 179 -22.53 -14.01 -59.28
N LYS A 180 -21.71 -15.00 -59.63
CA LYS A 180 -21.05 -15.90 -58.68
C LYS A 180 -19.86 -15.20 -58.03
N GLN A 181 -19.06 -14.49 -58.83
CA GLN A 181 -17.93 -13.67 -58.39
C GLN A 181 -18.38 -12.50 -57.50
N LYS A 182 -19.56 -11.91 -57.77
CA LYS A 182 -20.16 -10.92 -56.86
C LYS A 182 -20.53 -11.49 -55.48
N GLU A 183 -20.97 -12.73 -55.43
CA GLU A 183 -21.27 -13.39 -54.16
C GLU A 183 -19.99 -13.80 -53.42
N GLU A 184 -18.97 -14.25 -54.15
CA GLU A 184 -17.63 -14.49 -53.61
C GLU A 184 -17.02 -13.22 -53.01
N LEU A 185 -17.09 -12.07 -53.71
CA LEU A 185 -16.66 -10.77 -53.19
C LEU A 185 -17.38 -10.39 -51.88
N ARG A 186 -18.71 -10.56 -51.82
CA ARG A 186 -19.47 -10.30 -50.58
C ARG A 186 -19.03 -11.19 -49.43
N SER A 187 -18.70 -12.44 -49.70
CA SER A 187 -18.21 -13.36 -48.68
C SER A 187 -16.83 -12.96 -48.17
N ILE A 188 -15.95 -12.48 -49.06
CA ILE A 188 -14.62 -11.95 -48.73
C ILE A 188 -14.76 -10.68 -47.88
N ASP A 189 -15.63 -9.75 -48.26
CA ASP A 189 -15.89 -8.52 -47.49
C ASP A 189 -16.35 -8.84 -46.06
N GLN A 190 -17.29 -9.77 -45.90
CA GLN A 190 -17.75 -10.21 -44.58
C GLN A 190 -16.64 -10.88 -43.77
N GLU A 191 -15.82 -11.71 -44.41
CA GLU A 191 -14.70 -12.36 -43.74
C GLU A 191 -13.64 -11.33 -43.32
N LEU A 192 -13.32 -10.35 -44.17
CA LEU A 192 -12.40 -9.25 -43.88
C LEU A 192 -12.88 -8.41 -42.69
N GLU A 193 -14.15 -8.02 -42.64
CA GLU A 193 -14.71 -7.31 -41.50
C GLU A 193 -14.57 -8.12 -40.19
N SER A 194 -14.84 -9.42 -40.26
CA SER A 194 -14.70 -10.32 -39.11
C SER A 194 -13.25 -10.45 -38.64
N ILE A 195 -12.29 -10.54 -39.58
CA ILE A 195 -10.87 -10.65 -39.29
C ILE A 195 -10.35 -9.34 -38.71
N LEU A 196 -10.73 -8.18 -39.24
CA LEU A 196 -10.35 -6.88 -38.68
C LEU A 196 -10.85 -6.73 -37.23
N SER A 197 -12.09 -7.15 -36.96
CA SER A 197 -12.63 -7.19 -35.59
C SER A 197 -11.80 -8.12 -34.68
N ASN A 198 -11.42 -9.30 -35.17
CA ASN A 198 -10.63 -10.26 -34.40
C ASN A 198 -9.19 -9.78 -34.17
N ILE A 199 -8.53 -9.19 -35.17
CA ILE A 199 -7.20 -8.56 -35.01
C ILE A 199 -7.27 -7.48 -33.93
N GLN A 200 -8.31 -6.63 -33.95
CA GLN A 200 -8.47 -5.60 -32.91
C GLN A 200 -8.63 -6.21 -31.51
N LYS A 201 -9.41 -7.29 -31.37
CA LYS A 201 -9.57 -8.01 -30.10
C LYS A 201 -8.25 -8.61 -29.61
N GLU A 202 -7.53 -9.33 -30.48
CA GLU A 202 -6.23 -9.94 -30.14
C GLU A 202 -5.19 -8.86 -29.81
N THR A 203 -5.19 -7.73 -30.51
CA THR A 203 -4.30 -6.60 -30.22
C THR A 203 -4.58 -5.99 -28.84
N ASN A 204 -5.85 -5.87 -28.46
CA ASN A 204 -6.23 -5.42 -27.12
C ASN A 204 -5.81 -6.44 -26.05
N MET A 205 -5.98 -7.75 -26.31
CA MET A 205 -5.53 -8.81 -25.40
C MET A 205 -4.01 -8.80 -25.22
N LEU A 206 -3.25 -8.62 -26.31
CA LEU A 206 -1.79 -8.49 -26.25
C LEU A 206 -1.39 -7.32 -25.36
N TYR A 207 -2.01 -6.16 -25.58
CA TYR A 207 -1.78 -4.97 -24.78
C TYR A 207 -2.10 -5.21 -23.29
N GLN A 208 -3.21 -5.87 -22.98
CA GLN A 208 -3.58 -6.22 -21.61
C GLN A 208 -2.56 -7.17 -20.96
N HIS A 209 -2.12 -8.21 -21.66
CA HIS A 209 -1.08 -9.12 -21.15
C HIS A 209 0.22 -8.37 -20.84
N GLN A 210 0.63 -7.45 -21.71
CA GLN A 210 1.81 -6.62 -21.49
C GLN A 210 1.66 -5.71 -20.25
N VAL A 211 0.51 -5.05 -20.09
CA VAL A 211 0.23 -4.19 -18.93
C VAL A 211 0.25 -5.00 -17.63
N LEU A 212 -0.46 -6.13 -17.58
CA LEU A 212 -0.52 -6.98 -16.39
C LEU A 212 0.85 -7.54 -16.01
N SER A 213 1.65 -7.96 -16.99
CA SER A 213 3.00 -8.48 -16.76
C SER A 213 3.95 -7.41 -16.24
N ARG A 214 3.87 -6.19 -16.79
CA ARG A 214 4.61 -5.04 -16.27
C ARG A 214 4.20 -4.71 -14.83
N ASN A 215 2.91 -4.72 -14.54
CA ASN A 215 2.39 -4.44 -13.20
C ASN A 215 2.93 -5.48 -12.18
N ALA A 216 2.93 -6.77 -12.53
CA ALA A 216 3.49 -7.83 -11.69
C ALA A 216 4.98 -7.61 -11.39
N ASN A 217 5.77 -7.22 -12.40
CA ASN A 217 7.19 -6.92 -12.22
C ASN A 217 7.43 -5.72 -11.30
N ILE A 218 6.65 -4.65 -11.45
CA ILE A 218 6.74 -3.46 -10.60
C ILE A 218 6.37 -3.80 -9.15
N GLN A 219 5.36 -4.65 -8.96
CA GLN A 219 4.98 -5.10 -7.63
C GLN A 219 6.13 -5.85 -6.93
N GLU A 220 6.85 -6.69 -7.64
CA GLU A 220 7.99 -7.42 -7.08
C GLU A 220 9.20 -6.52 -6.80
N ASP A 221 9.52 -5.60 -7.71
CA ASP A 221 10.59 -4.59 -7.50
C ASP A 221 10.31 -3.73 -6.25
N MET A 222 9.07 -3.27 -6.09
CA MET A 222 8.67 -2.47 -4.93
C MET A 222 8.63 -3.26 -3.63
N ARG A 223 8.29 -4.57 -3.69
CA ARG A 223 8.41 -5.46 -2.52
C ARG A 223 9.87 -5.55 -2.05
N GLY A 224 10.82 -5.64 -2.99
CA GLY A 224 12.26 -5.57 -2.71
C GLY A 224 12.65 -4.27 -2.02
N LYS A 225 12.29 -3.12 -2.61
CA LYS A 225 12.62 -1.79 -2.06
C LYS A 225 12.02 -1.53 -0.68
N LEU A 226 10.79 -1.99 -0.41
CA LEU A 226 10.20 -1.82 0.92
C LEU A 226 11.00 -2.55 2.00
N ARG A 227 11.47 -3.77 1.72
CA ARG A 227 12.28 -4.55 2.68
C ARG A 227 13.57 -3.83 3.05
N GLU A 228 14.16 -3.09 2.10
CA GLU A 228 15.31 -2.23 2.36
C GLU A 228 14.98 -1.07 3.30
N ILE A 229 13.83 -0.40 3.10
CA ILE A 229 13.40 0.75 3.90
C ILE A 229 13.08 0.35 5.34
N THR A 230 12.36 -0.75 5.54
CA THR A 230 11.90 -1.17 6.87
C THR A 230 13.01 -1.83 7.71
N ARG A 231 14.17 -2.16 7.10
CA ARG A 231 15.32 -2.83 7.75
C ARG A 231 14.93 -4.06 8.59
N SER A 232 13.83 -4.70 8.25
CA SER A 232 13.23 -5.82 9.00
C SER A 232 12.90 -6.94 8.05
N LYS A 233 13.32 -8.16 8.39
CA LYS A 233 12.92 -9.38 7.66
C LYS A 233 11.42 -9.67 7.77
N ASN A 234 10.74 -9.04 8.74
CA ASN A 234 9.32 -9.24 9.04
C ASN A 234 8.45 -8.04 8.61
N ALA A 235 8.93 -7.20 7.69
CA ALA A 235 8.13 -6.12 7.14
C ALA A 235 6.87 -6.68 6.45
N PRO A 236 5.68 -6.12 6.68
CA PRO A 236 4.48 -6.54 5.96
C PRO A 236 4.66 -6.28 4.46
N ASP A 237 4.17 -7.18 3.61
CA ASP A 237 4.18 -6.97 2.17
C ASP A 237 3.29 -5.76 1.82
N LEU A 238 3.85 -4.80 1.06
CA LEU A 238 3.10 -3.64 0.58
C LEU A 238 2.00 -4.10 -0.35
N LYS A 239 0.74 -3.82 0.00
CA LYS A 239 -0.38 -4.03 -0.92
C LYS A 239 -0.33 -2.94 -1.98
N MET A 240 -0.27 -3.36 -3.25
CA MET A 240 -0.23 -2.48 -4.41
C MET A 240 -1.43 -2.76 -5.31
N HIS A 241 -2.05 -1.69 -5.79
CA HIS A 241 -3.21 -1.73 -6.67
C HIS A 241 -2.89 -0.93 -7.92
N PHE A 242 -3.33 -1.42 -9.07
CA PHE A 242 -3.08 -0.81 -10.36
C PHE A 242 -4.41 -0.30 -10.91
N ALA A 243 -4.46 0.94 -11.39
CA ALA A 243 -5.72 1.57 -11.79
C ALA A 243 -5.61 2.32 -13.13
N CYS A 244 -6.59 2.06 -14.00
CA CYS A 244 -6.84 2.79 -15.24
C CYS A 244 -8.27 3.36 -15.22
N SER A 245 -8.43 4.66 -14.97
CA SER A 245 -9.74 5.31 -15.00
C SER A 245 -10.25 5.52 -16.42
N THR A 246 -9.36 5.81 -17.36
CA THR A 246 -9.70 6.17 -18.75
C THR A 246 -10.42 5.03 -19.48
N ASP A 247 -9.92 3.80 -19.40
CA ASP A 247 -10.58 2.66 -20.04
C ASP A 247 -11.80 2.16 -19.25
N TYR A 248 -11.80 2.28 -17.92
CA TYR A 248 -12.96 1.95 -17.10
C TYR A 248 -14.16 2.86 -17.39
N GLU A 249 -13.95 4.18 -17.49
CA GLU A 249 -15.02 5.14 -17.83
C GLU A 249 -15.62 4.83 -19.21
N LYS A 250 -14.79 4.47 -20.20
CA LYS A 250 -15.27 4.06 -21.53
C LYS A 250 -16.07 2.76 -21.50
N LEU A 251 -15.68 1.80 -20.66
CA LEU A 251 -16.43 0.55 -20.48
C LEU A 251 -17.78 0.79 -19.80
N GLN A 252 -17.85 1.76 -18.88
CA GLN A 252 -19.07 2.07 -18.13
C GLN A 252 -20.06 2.96 -18.91
N HIS A 253 -19.56 3.97 -19.62
CA HIS A 253 -20.38 4.99 -20.28
C HIS A 253 -20.43 4.83 -21.81
N GLY A 254 -19.70 3.87 -22.36
CA GLY A 254 -19.53 3.69 -23.79
C GLY A 254 -18.39 4.54 -24.35
N THR A 255 -17.95 4.19 -25.56
CA THR A 255 -16.95 4.97 -26.29
C THR A 255 -17.69 6.03 -27.13
N PRO A 256 -17.30 7.31 -27.07
CA PRO A 256 -17.87 8.35 -27.93
C PRO A 256 -17.75 7.97 -29.42
N LEU A 257 -18.66 8.45 -30.27
CA LEU A 257 -18.58 8.27 -31.73
C LEU A 257 -17.23 8.76 -32.26
N GLY A 258 -16.48 7.88 -32.94
CA GLY A 258 -15.12 8.16 -33.44
C GLY A 258 -14.02 8.13 -32.37
N GLY A 259 -14.35 7.79 -31.12
CA GLY A 259 -13.40 7.62 -30.03
C GLY A 259 -12.63 6.30 -30.11
N ILE A 260 -11.46 6.25 -29.46
CA ILE A 260 -10.64 5.04 -29.37
C ILE A 260 -11.28 4.10 -28.34
N PRO A 261 -11.63 2.85 -28.72
CA PRO A 261 -12.23 1.89 -27.80
C PRO A 261 -11.27 1.56 -26.63
N PRO A 262 -11.80 1.08 -25.49
CA PRO A 262 -10.98 0.65 -24.38
C PRO A 262 -10.06 -0.51 -24.81
N LYS A 263 -8.80 -0.47 -24.35
CA LYS A 263 -7.81 -1.51 -24.64
C LYS A 263 -7.77 -2.57 -23.56
N LEU A 264 -8.06 -2.17 -22.33
CA LEU A 264 -8.18 -3.07 -21.17
C LEU A 264 -9.62 -3.52 -21.00
N ASP A 265 -9.82 -4.76 -20.54
CA ASP A 265 -11.10 -5.21 -20.01
C ASP A 265 -11.37 -4.66 -18.60
N LEU A 266 -12.57 -4.89 -18.06
CA LEU A 266 -12.96 -4.42 -16.73
C LEU A 266 -11.97 -4.86 -15.64
N SER A 267 -11.50 -6.10 -15.68
CA SER A 267 -10.54 -6.62 -14.71
C SER A 267 -9.14 -6.03 -14.89
N GLY A 268 -8.71 -5.84 -16.14
CA GLY A 268 -7.43 -5.28 -16.54
C GLY A 268 -7.28 -3.80 -16.17
N THR A 269 -8.39 -3.07 -16.04
CA THR A 269 -8.37 -1.69 -15.49
C THR A 269 -7.96 -1.65 -14.02
N GLY A 270 -8.17 -2.74 -13.28
CA GLY A 270 -7.89 -2.88 -11.84
C GLY A 270 -8.76 -2.02 -10.90
N LEU A 271 -9.67 -1.20 -11.44
CA LEU A 271 -10.61 -0.42 -10.63
C LEU A 271 -11.65 -1.26 -9.87
N PRO A 272 -12.21 -2.36 -10.42
CA PRO A 272 -13.12 -3.21 -9.66
C PRO A 272 -12.50 -3.74 -8.36
N GLY A 273 -11.24 -4.19 -8.42
CA GLY A 273 -10.51 -4.65 -7.23
C GLY A 273 -10.24 -3.53 -6.23
N LEU A 274 -9.97 -2.31 -6.70
CA LEU A 274 -9.83 -1.14 -5.82
C LEU A 274 -11.16 -0.78 -5.15
N ILE A 275 -12.28 -0.88 -5.87
CA ILE A 275 -13.62 -0.65 -5.31
C ILE A 275 -13.91 -1.71 -4.24
N GLU A 276 -13.70 -2.99 -4.54
CA GLU A 276 -13.88 -4.09 -3.58
C GLU A 276 -13.06 -3.86 -2.30
N LEU A 277 -11.81 -3.45 -2.45
CA LEU A 277 -10.96 -3.08 -1.32
C LEU A 277 -11.56 -1.95 -0.47
N LEU A 278 -11.98 -0.85 -1.12
CA LEU A 278 -12.51 0.32 -0.42
C LEU A 278 -13.77 -0.02 0.39
N TYR A 279 -14.69 -0.79 -0.19
CA TYR A 279 -15.87 -1.29 0.52
C TYR A 279 -15.49 -2.33 1.59
N GLY A 280 -14.50 -3.18 1.32
CA GLY A 280 -13.99 -4.18 2.24
C GLY A 280 -13.44 -3.59 3.53
N ILE A 281 -12.70 -2.47 3.46
CA ILE A 281 -12.18 -1.77 4.64
C ILE A 281 -13.31 -1.37 5.60
N SER A 282 -14.42 -0.85 5.07
CA SER A 282 -15.57 -0.48 5.90
C SER A 282 -16.27 -1.72 6.47
N ALA A 283 -16.50 -2.73 5.62
CA ALA A 283 -17.16 -3.96 6.02
C ALA A 283 -16.42 -4.70 7.14
N GLU A 284 -15.10 -4.79 7.08
CA GLU A 284 -14.25 -5.36 8.14
C GLU A 284 -14.42 -4.59 9.45
N ALA A 285 -14.32 -3.25 9.42
CA ALA A 285 -14.47 -2.42 10.60
C ALA A 285 -15.86 -2.51 11.24
N MET A 286 -16.92 -2.57 10.43
CA MET A 286 -18.29 -2.76 10.90
C MET A 286 -18.48 -4.15 11.53
N THR A 287 -17.90 -5.18 10.92
CA THR A 287 -17.96 -6.56 11.43
C THR A 287 -17.24 -6.68 12.76
N ASP A 288 -16.04 -6.09 12.90
CA ASP A 288 -15.29 -6.05 14.15
C ASP A 288 -16.06 -5.30 15.24
N THR A 289 -16.69 -4.19 14.88
CA THR A 289 -17.52 -3.41 15.81
C THR A 289 -18.72 -4.22 16.29
N LEU A 290 -19.42 -4.89 15.37
CA LEU A 290 -20.56 -5.76 15.70
C LEU A 290 -20.11 -6.92 16.58
N SER A 291 -18.99 -7.57 16.24
CA SER A 291 -18.41 -8.66 17.02
C SER A 291 -18.10 -8.21 18.44
N ASN A 292 -17.47 -7.05 18.63
CA ASN A 292 -17.21 -6.47 19.95
C ASN A 292 -18.51 -6.14 20.72
N ILE A 293 -19.53 -5.62 20.03
CA ILE A 293 -20.83 -5.36 20.66
C ILE A 293 -21.45 -6.67 21.16
N VAL A 294 -21.51 -7.70 20.32
CA VAL A 294 -22.18 -8.97 20.62
C VAL A 294 -21.40 -9.80 21.63
N GLN A 295 -20.07 -9.89 21.49
CA GLN A 295 -19.24 -10.76 22.33
C GLN A 295 -18.86 -10.12 23.66
N HIS A 296 -18.84 -8.79 23.74
CA HIS A 296 -18.33 -8.10 24.93
C HIS A 296 -19.31 -7.10 25.53
N LYS A 297 -19.88 -6.18 24.73
CA LYS A 297 -20.70 -5.10 25.30
C LYS A 297 -22.07 -5.58 25.77
N LEU A 298 -22.79 -6.34 24.94
CA LEU A 298 -24.13 -6.85 25.26
C LEU A 298 -24.10 -7.80 26.47
N PRO A 299 -23.20 -8.81 26.54
CA PRO A 299 -23.10 -9.66 27.71
C PRO A 299 -22.84 -8.86 28.99
N ARG A 300 -21.91 -7.91 28.96
CA ARG A 300 -21.64 -7.03 30.12
C ARG A 300 -22.85 -6.20 30.53
N LEU A 301 -23.60 -5.67 29.56
CA LEU A 301 -24.82 -4.93 29.85
C LEU A 301 -25.88 -5.82 30.48
N PHE A 302 -26.10 -7.02 29.97
CA PHE A 302 -27.05 -7.98 30.56
C PHE A 302 -26.60 -8.44 31.95
N GLU A 303 -25.31 -8.74 32.16
CA GLU A 303 -24.76 -9.04 33.47
C GLU A 303 -24.98 -7.90 34.47
N ASN A 304 -24.78 -6.66 34.03
CA ASN A 304 -25.05 -5.48 34.85
C ASN A 304 -26.54 -5.35 35.20
N VAL A 305 -27.45 -5.55 34.23
CA VAL A 305 -28.89 -5.52 34.46
C VAL A 305 -29.29 -6.61 35.45
N ILE A 306 -28.84 -7.86 35.22
CA ILE A 306 -29.10 -9.00 36.11
C ILE A 306 -28.56 -8.71 37.51
N SER A 307 -27.35 -8.17 37.63
CA SER A 307 -26.74 -7.79 38.91
C SER A 307 -27.56 -6.72 39.64
N ILE A 308 -28.07 -5.72 38.91
CA ILE A 308 -28.89 -4.65 39.49
C ILE A 308 -30.24 -5.19 39.98
N THR A 309 -30.89 -6.08 39.22
CA THR A 309 -32.24 -6.57 39.53
C THR A 309 -32.27 -7.76 40.48
N SER A 310 -31.21 -8.56 40.53
CA SER A 310 -31.20 -9.86 41.24
C SER A 310 -30.40 -9.82 42.55
N LYS A 311 -29.67 -8.74 42.83
CA LYS A 311 -28.76 -8.66 43.98
C LYS A 311 -28.95 -7.38 44.76
N THR A 312 -28.77 -7.46 46.07
CA THR A 312 -28.77 -6.30 46.95
C THR A 312 -27.51 -5.44 46.74
N SER A 313 -27.57 -4.17 47.15
CA SER A 313 -26.43 -3.24 47.02
C SER A 313 -25.13 -3.78 47.67
N PHE A 314 -25.27 -4.47 48.80
CA PHE A 314 -24.14 -5.05 49.54
C PHE A 314 -23.48 -6.21 48.78
N GLU A 315 -24.28 -7.12 48.22
CA GLU A 315 -23.79 -8.25 47.43
C GLU A 315 -23.06 -7.78 46.17
N ARG A 316 -23.59 -6.76 45.49
CA ARG A 316 -22.92 -6.12 44.34
C ARG A 316 -21.55 -5.55 44.72
N HIS A 317 -21.46 -4.86 45.85
CA HIS A 317 -20.19 -4.29 46.31
C HIS A 317 -19.14 -5.37 46.62
N HIS A 318 -19.58 -6.49 47.22
CA HIS A 318 -18.70 -7.62 47.51
C HIS A 318 -18.18 -8.31 46.25
N GLU A 319 -19.05 -8.53 45.25
CA GLU A 319 -18.66 -9.13 43.97
C GLU A 319 -17.71 -8.25 43.18
N VAL A 320 -18.00 -6.95 43.05
CA VAL A 320 -17.11 -6.00 42.34
C VAL A 320 -15.73 -6.00 43.01
N ARG A 321 -15.68 -5.98 44.34
CA ARG A 321 -14.43 -6.04 45.10
C ARG A 321 -13.65 -7.32 44.84
N ASN A 322 -14.33 -8.47 44.79
CA ASN A 322 -13.70 -9.76 44.53
C ASN A 322 -13.26 -9.89 43.06
N ALA A 323 -14.03 -9.39 42.11
CA ALA A 323 -13.69 -9.35 40.70
C ALA A 323 -12.46 -8.46 40.44
N ILE A 324 -12.39 -7.28 41.06
CA ILE A 324 -11.21 -6.40 41.00
C ILE A 324 -10.00 -7.11 41.60
N LYS A 325 -10.12 -7.72 42.79
CA LYS A 325 -9.02 -8.48 43.41
C LYS A 325 -8.54 -9.65 42.55
N ALA A 326 -9.46 -10.40 41.94
CA ALA A 326 -9.14 -11.51 41.07
C ALA A 326 -8.45 -11.04 39.77
N SER A 327 -8.95 -9.97 39.15
CA SER A 327 -8.37 -9.38 37.95
C SER A 327 -6.96 -8.84 38.21
N LEU A 328 -6.78 -8.05 39.29
CA LEU A 328 -5.45 -7.57 39.69
C LEU A 328 -4.50 -8.73 39.98
N GLY A 329 -4.97 -9.75 40.71
CA GLY A 329 -4.18 -10.94 41.02
C GLY A 329 -3.71 -11.68 39.77
N ASN A 330 -4.57 -11.82 38.76
CA ASN A 330 -4.25 -12.48 37.50
C ASN A 330 -3.30 -11.63 36.64
N GLN A 331 -3.52 -10.32 36.54
CA GLN A 331 -2.62 -9.42 35.81
C GLN A 331 -1.24 -9.34 36.46
N CYS A 332 -1.16 -9.24 37.79
CA CYS A 332 0.11 -9.27 38.51
C CYS A 332 0.86 -10.57 38.27
N LYS A 333 0.17 -11.73 38.26
CA LYS A 333 0.79 -13.02 37.92
C LYS A 333 1.30 -13.06 36.48
N ALA A 334 0.54 -12.53 35.53
CA ALA A 334 0.94 -12.49 34.12
C ALA A 334 2.17 -11.59 33.90
N VAL A 335 2.17 -10.39 34.47
CA VAL A 335 3.30 -9.45 34.42
C VAL A 335 4.53 -10.05 35.10
N HIS A 336 4.36 -10.68 36.27
CA HIS A 336 5.45 -11.37 36.95
C HIS A 336 6.00 -12.53 36.11
N GLY A 337 5.15 -13.30 35.43
CA GLY A 337 5.58 -14.34 34.50
C GLY A 337 6.38 -13.80 33.32
N LEU A 338 5.93 -12.70 32.73
CA LEU A 338 6.60 -12.00 31.63
C LEU A 338 7.97 -11.45 32.05
N LEU A 339 8.03 -10.73 33.17
CA LEU A 339 9.28 -10.21 33.73
C LEU A 339 10.26 -11.32 34.07
N LYS A 340 9.78 -12.41 34.69
CA LYS A 340 10.61 -13.59 35.00
C LYS A 340 11.14 -14.26 33.74
N GLY A 341 10.32 -14.38 32.69
CA GLY A 341 10.74 -14.91 31.39
C GLY A 341 11.80 -14.04 30.72
N GLN A 342 11.60 -12.72 30.72
CA GLN A 342 12.57 -11.77 30.17
C GLN A 342 13.88 -11.77 30.96
N LEU A 343 13.83 -11.76 32.29
CA LEU A 343 15.03 -11.84 33.13
C LEU A 343 15.77 -13.16 32.91
N ASN A 344 15.07 -14.29 32.86
CA ASN A 344 15.72 -15.58 32.67
C ASN A 344 16.31 -15.77 31.26
N GLY A 345 15.75 -15.10 30.24
CA GLY A 345 16.24 -15.18 28.86
C GLY A 345 17.32 -14.14 28.53
N SER A 346 17.10 -12.87 28.86
CA SER A 346 17.99 -11.79 28.41
C SER A 346 19.23 -11.62 29.29
N PHE A 347 19.15 -12.00 30.57
CA PHE A 347 20.24 -11.82 31.52
C PHE A 347 21.44 -12.74 31.23
N PRO A 348 21.25 -14.06 30.96
CA PRO A 348 22.36 -14.92 30.58
C PRO A 348 23.00 -14.48 29.26
N ASP A 349 22.19 -14.04 28.29
CA ASP A 349 22.69 -13.63 26.98
C ASP A 349 23.49 -12.32 27.05
N HIS A 350 23.04 -11.32 27.82
CA HIS A 350 23.79 -10.08 28.02
C HIS A 350 25.09 -10.30 28.79
N ILE A 351 25.07 -11.16 29.82
CA ILE A 351 26.29 -11.50 30.56
C ILE A 351 27.25 -12.30 29.68
N ARG A 352 26.76 -13.31 28.95
CA ARG A 352 27.58 -14.09 28.01
C ARG A 352 28.21 -13.20 26.95
N GLN A 353 27.42 -12.35 26.31
CA GLN A 353 27.92 -11.42 25.30
C GLN A 353 29.03 -10.51 25.88
N ARG A 354 28.82 -9.94 27.08
CA ARG A 354 29.86 -9.11 27.73
C ARG A 354 31.10 -9.91 28.09
N ILE A 355 30.95 -11.14 28.57
CA ILE A 355 32.10 -12.02 28.86
C ILE A 355 32.84 -12.34 27.55
N ASP A 356 32.15 -12.70 26.48
CA ASP A 356 32.74 -13.03 25.19
C ASP A 356 33.47 -11.82 24.55
N GLU A 357 32.88 -10.61 24.65
CA GLU A 357 33.49 -9.35 24.21
C GLU A 357 34.80 -9.07 24.95
N HIS A 358 34.84 -9.29 26.27
CA HIS A 358 36.01 -9.00 27.08
C HIS A 358 37.05 -10.13 27.07
N GLN A 359 36.63 -11.39 26.96
CA GLN A 359 37.49 -12.58 26.92
C GLN A 359 38.37 -12.61 25.67
N ASN A 360 37.87 -12.11 24.54
CA ASN A 360 38.63 -12.15 23.29
C ASN A 360 39.60 -10.97 23.10
N ASN A 361 39.34 -9.83 23.75
CA ASN A 361 40.14 -8.61 23.55
C ASN A 361 40.73 -8.05 24.83
N THR A 362 39.90 -7.64 25.79
CA THR A 362 40.34 -6.84 26.93
C THR A 362 41.19 -7.64 27.91
N TRP A 363 40.75 -8.84 28.28
CA TRP A 363 41.45 -9.68 29.27
C TRP A 363 42.77 -10.23 28.75
N PRO A 364 42.87 -10.79 27.53
CA PRO A 364 44.16 -11.27 27.01
C PRO A 364 45.17 -10.13 26.87
N ASN A 365 44.74 -8.94 26.45
CA ASN A 365 45.64 -7.80 26.29
C ASN A 365 46.14 -7.23 27.63
N ALA A 366 45.33 -7.31 28.69
CA ALA A 366 45.76 -6.95 30.04
C ALA A 366 46.68 -8.01 30.68
N VAL A 367 46.45 -9.29 30.39
CA VAL A 367 47.20 -10.42 30.99
C VAL A 367 48.55 -10.67 30.29
N LYS A 368 48.63 -10.53 28.96
CA LYS A 368 49.87 -10.71 28.18
C LYS A 368 51.12 -10.00 28.73
N PRO A 369 51.09 -8.71 29.11
CA PRO A 369 52.29 -8.05 29.66
C PRO A 369 52.66 -8.57 31.05
N ILE A 370 51.69 -9.03 31.84
CA ILE A 370 51.92 -9.62 33.17
C ILE A 370 52.58 -10.99 33.01
N VAL A 371 52.08 -11.83 32.09
CA VAL A 371 52.66 -13.14 31.80
C VAL A 371 54.08 -13.01 31.27
N LYS A 372 54.34 -12.08 30.34
CA LYS A 372 55.72 -11.79 29.87
C LYS A 372 56.66 -11.37 31.00
N LYS A 373 56.14 -10.61 31.99
CA LYS A 373 56.92 -10.25 33.19
C LYS A 373 57.19 -11.46 34.08
N TRP A 374 56.31 -12.45 34.11
CA TRP A 374 56.51 -13.67 34.88
C TRP A 374 57.47 -14.65 34.19
N GLU A 375 57.48 -14.71 32.85
CA GLU A 375 58.42 -15.53 32.08
C GLU A 375 59.88 -15.18 32.33
N THR A 376 60.19 -13.94 32.73
CA THR A 376 61.55 -13.49 33.04
C THR A 376 61.98 -13.74 34.49
N LEU A 377 61.08 -14.24 35.35
CA LEU A 377 61.39 -14.53 36.75
C LEU A 377 62.03 -15.93 36.91
N PRO A 378 63.09 -16.07 37.73
CA PRO A 378 63.63 -17.38 38.09
C PRO A 378 62.55 -18.26 38.74
N GLY A 379 62.56 -19.58 38.45
CA GLY A 379 61.48 -20.50 38.84
C GLY A 379 61.13 -20.49 40.33
N GLY A 380 62.11 -20.29 41.23
CA GLY A 380 61.87 -20.16 42.67
C GLY A 380 61.09 -18.89 43.05
N THR A 381 61.38 -17.76 42.39
CA THR A 381 60.70 -16.48 42.59
C THR A 381 59.29 -16.51 42.03
N PHE A 382 59.09 -17.14 40.87
CA PHE A 382 57.77 -17.36 40.29
C PHE A 382 56.89 -18.23 41.20
N GLN A 383 57.44 -19.33 41.74
CA GLN A 383 56.71 -20.21 42.66
C GLN A 383 56.33 -19.48 43.97
N ALA A 384 57.20 -18.62 44.50
CA ALA A 384 56.88 -17.78 45.65
C ALA A 384 55.78 -16.74 45.35
N TYR A 385 55.76 -16.19 44.13
CA TYR A 385 54.74 -15.26 43.65
C TYR A 385 53.36 -15.93 43.53
N CYS A 386 53.28 -17.13 42.95
CA CYS A 386 52.03 -17.91 42.85
C CYS A 386 51.47 -18.34 44.21
N ARG A 387 52.34 -18.70 45.17
CA ARG A 387 51.93 -19.05 46.55
C ARG A 387 51.28 -17.89 47.31
N ARG A 388 51.44 -16.64 46.86
CA ARG A 388 50.82 -15.43 47.44
C ARG A 388 49.69 -14.88 46.58
N HIS A 389 49.01 -15.73 45.81
CA HIS A 389 47.90 -15.34 44.92
C HIS A 389 48.28 -14.23 43.91
N GLY A 390 49.55 -14.12 43.54
CA GLY A 390 50.00 -13.14 42.56
C GLY A 390 50.32 -11.74 43.10
N HIS A 391 50.45 -11.55 44.41
CA HIS A 391 50.87 -10.27 44.98
C HIS A 391 52.37 -10.22 45.31
N SER A 392 53.10 -9.29 44.68
CA SER A 392 54.47 -8.91 45.07
C SER A 392 54.54 -7.42 45.36
N LYS A 393 55.06 -7.05 46.53
CA LYS A 393 55.60 -5.70 46.74
C LYS A 393 57.02 -5.66 46.14
N PRO A 394 57.34 -4.71 45.25
CA PRO A 394 58.72 -4.55 44.81
C PRO A 394 59.59 -4.15 46.01
N GLY A 395 60.74 -4.79 46.15
CA GLY A 395 61.74 -4.38 47.13
C GLY A 395 62.17 -2.95 46.86
N ARG A 396 62.24 -2.14 47.93
CA ARG A 396 62.82 -0.80 47.90
C ARG A 396 64.30 -0.92 47.49
N ASN A 397 64.68 -0.23 46.43
CA ASN A 397 66.04 0.31 46.31
C ASN A 397 66.04 1.69 46.97
#